data_AF-A0A813IUD9-F1
#
_entry.id   AF-A0A813IUD9-F1
#
_cell.length_a   1.000
_cell.length_b   1.000
_cell.length_c   1.000
_cell.angle_alpha   90.00
_cell.angle_beta   90.00
_cell.angle_gamma   90.00
#
_symmetry.space_group_name_H-M   'P 1'
#
loop_
_entity.id
_entity.type
_entity.pdbx_description
1 polymer ?
#
loop_
_entity_poly.entity_id
_entity_poly.type
_entity_poly.pdbx_seq_one_letter_code
_entity_poly.pdbx_strand_id
1 'polypeptide(L)'
;MAWRQTWQQPGTIRPVVAAAVPAAAAWQQAAVRRVAVASWQASPSTGAALAAAAQKAKAVIQLGTAPAFAAAAAVAPGLAAASVDTYVVTTKGKDGDEVVIRTLTGEYKESGSNHGRKCFKKGGVVGVGEAVDVFFNYWDNRGGPAFEGWWFGDKLGGTQVWSHCTSAGLTPPSTGWKIPWDGSVRRNLTLTNKVDQLKNDAQSIFKNIGTEVSDSTTVAKSVLDEAKRTAGYYSNPESLKAAEQILNPLLTALAETMKTLNEMQRTTSGEALRQLQGLKSTVQALISSTNVELSKVRTSKAKADTSEKIQASESRDMAIFNE
;
A
#
# COMPACT_ATOMS: atom_id res chain seq x y z
N MET A 1 32.57 26.96 -37.59
CA MET A 1 31.58 26.32 -38.47
C MET A 1 30.22 26.39 -37.79
N ALA A 2 29.36 27.30 -38.22
CA ALA A 2 28.03 27.49 -37.65
C ALA A 2 27.04 26.56 -38.35
N TRP A 3 26.48 25.59 -37.62
CA TRP A 3 25.45 24.69 -38.13
C TRP A 3 24.08 25.37 -38.00
N ARG A 4 23.51 25.81 -39.13
CA ARG A 4 22.08 26.10 -39.27
C ARG A 4 21.43 24.90 -39.95
N GLN A 5 20.57 24.18 -39.25
CA GLN A 5 19.67 23.19 -39.84
C GLN A 5 18.25 23.73 -39.80
N THR A 6 17.69 23.91 -41.00
CA THR A 6 16.28 24.17 -41.27
C THR A 6 15.49 22.88 -41.13
N TRP A 7 14.55 22.84 -40.19
CA TRP A 7 13.56 21.76 -40.09
C TRP A 7 12.47 21.97 -41.14
N GLN A 8 12.41 21.10 -42.16
CA GLN A 8 11.25 20.95 -43.03
C GLN A 8 10.16 20.15 -42.31
N GLN A 9 8.94 20.65 -42.29
CA GLN A 9 7.79 19.94 -41.74
C GLN A 9 7.34 18.80 -42.68
N PRO A 10 7.11 17.57 -42.18
CA PRO A 10 6.55 16.50 -42.99
C PRO A 10 5.01 16.62 -43.11
N GLY A 11 4.54 16.30 -44.31
CA GLY A 11 3.17 16.48 -44.78
C GLY A 11 2.10 15.63 -44.09
N THR A 12 0.87 16.08 -44.32
CA THR A 12 -0.42 15.60 -43.82
C THR A 12 -0.68 14.14 -44.19
N ILE A 13 -0.80 13.25 -43.20
CA ILE A 13 -1.25 11.86 -43.37
C ILE A 13 -2.74 11.74 -42.95
N ARG A 14 -3.53 11.07 -43.79
CA ARG A 14 -4.96 10.79 -43.63
C ARG A 14 -5.25 9.78 -42.50
N PRO A 15 -6.44 9.83 -41.85
CA PRO A 15 -6.77 8.92 -40.76
C PRO A 15 -7.21 7.53 -41.27
N VAL A 16 -6.69 6.48 -40.64
CA VAL A 16 -7.20 5.11 -40.73
C VAL A 16 -7.97 4.79 -39.44
N VAL A 17 -9.18 4.27 -39.60
CA VAL A 17 -10.13 3.95 -38.53
C VAL A 17 -9.62 2.72 -37.75
N ALA A 18 -9.45 2.85 -36.43
CA ALA A 18 -8.99 1.78 -35.55
C ALA A 18 -10.18 1.00 -34.95
N ALA A 19 -10.11 -0.33 -35.04
CA ALA A 19 -10.97 -1.26 -34.32
C ALA A 19 -10.52 -1.39 -32.85
N ALA A 20 -11.49 -1.43 -31.94
CA ALA A 20 -11.30 -1.50 -30.50
C ALA A 20 -10.98 -2.91 -30.00
N VAL A 21 -10.03 -3.03 -29.06
CA VAL A 21 -9.79 -4.19 -28.18
C VAL A 21 -9.49 -3.66 -26.77
N PRO A 22 -10.00 -4.29 -25.68
CA PRO A 22 -10.22 -3.60 -24.42
C PRO A 22 -9.00 -3.54 -23.48
N ALA A 23 -9.05 -2.53 -22.63
CA ALA A 23 -8.04 -2.10 -21.67
C ALA A 23 -7.87 -3.04 -20.47
N ALA A 24 -6.61 -3.36 -20.15
CA ALA A 24 -6.20 -3.79 -18.83
C ALA A 24 -5.98 -2.55 -17.94
N ALA A 25 -7.06 -2.06 -17.31
CA ALA A 25 -6.99 -1.00 -16.31
C ALA A 25 -7.90 -1.37 -15.14
N ALA A 26 -7.33 -1.91 -14.07
CA ALA A 26 -8.07 -2.24 -12.86
C ALA A 26 -7.20 -2.23 -11.60
N TRP A 27 -6.44 -1.15 -11.34
CA TRP A 27 -5.80 -0.93 -10.04
C TRP A 27 -5.70 0.57 -9.72
N GLN A 28 -6.83 1.24 -9.46
CA GLN A 28 -6.79 2.56 -8.81
C GLN A 28 -8.05 3.02 -8.05
N GLN A 29 -8.87 2.10 -7.56
CA GLN A 29 -9.92 2.45 -6.59
C GLN A 29 -9.96 1.42 -5.45
N ALA A 30 -8.97 1.48 -4.55
CA ALA A 30 -9.12 0.95 -3.20
C ALA A 30 -9.57 2.12 -2.31
N ALA A 31 -10.81 2.04 -1.86
CA ALA A 31 -11.50 3.07 -1.11
C ALA A 31 -10.74 3.48 0.16
N VAL A 32 -10.39 4.76 0.27
CA VAL A 32 -10.16 5.41 1.57
C VAL A 32 -11.53 5.55 2.23
N ARG A 33 -12.03 4.47 2.84
CA ARG A 33 -13.09 4.58 3.85
C ARG A 33 -12.43 5.12 5.11
N ARG A 34 -12.48 6.44 5.29
CA ARG A 34 -12.31 7.03 6.62
C ARG A 34 -13.37 6.39 7.52
N VAL A 35 -12.94 5.61 8.51
CA VAL A 35 -13.79 5.31 9.66
C VAL A 35 -14.04 6.65 10.33
N ALA A 36 -15.23 7.20 10.13
CA ALA A 36 -15.66 8.39 10.86
C ALA A 36 -15.61 8.04 12.35
N VAL A 37 -14.69 8.66 13.07
CA VAL A 37 -14.67 8.64 14.53
C VAL A 37 -15.87 9.47 14.97
N ALA A 38 -17.03 8.83 15.08
CA ALA A 38 -18.24 9.46 15.56
C ALA A 38 -18.01 9.96 16.99
N SER A 39 -18.21 11.26 17.19
CA SER A 39 -18.18 11.92 18.49
C SER A 39 -19.28 11.37 19.40
N TRP A 40 -18.90 10.94 20.60
CA TRP A 40 -19.78 10.28 21.56
C TRP A 40 -20.61 11.29 22.36
N GLN A 41 -21.94 11.28 22.19
CA GLN A 41 -22.90 11.86 23.13
C GLN A 41 -24.13 10.94 23.30
N ALA A 42 -24.48 10.71 24.58
CA ALA A 42 -25.66 10.05 25.17
C ALA A 42 -25.85 8.51 25.04
N SER A 43 -26.23 7.91 26.17
CA SER A 43 -26.33 6.48 26.47
C SER A 43 -27.37 5.71 25.63
N PRO A 44 -26.94 4.76 24.79
CA PRO A 44 -27.82 3.75 24.20
C PRO A 44 -28.14 2.64 25.22
N SER A 45 -29.29 1.98 25.07
CA SER A 45 -29.55 0.70 25.72
C SER A 45 -28.43 -0.30 25.41
N THR A 46 -28.14 -1.20 26.36
CA THR A 46 -27.02 -2.17 26.33
C THR A 46 -26.89 -2.91 24.99
N GLY A 47 -28.01 -3.16 24.29
CA GLY A 47 -28.03 -3.79 22.98
C GLY A 47 -27.44 -2.96 21.82
N ALA A 48 -27.64 -1.65 21.80
CA ALA A 48 -27.12 -0.78 20.73
C ALA A 48 -25.60 -0.56 20.88
N ALA A 49 -25.09 -0.47 22.10
CA ALA A 49 -23.65 -0.44 22.38
C ALA A 49 -22.98 -1.76 21.95
N LEU A 50 -23.60 -2.91 22.22
CA LEU A 50 -23.11 -4.22 21.80
C LEU A 50 -23.06 -4.35 20.27
N ALA A 51 -24.11 -3.92 19.58
CA ALA A 51 -24.18 -3.93 18.12
C ALA A 51 -23.11 -3.02 17.50
N ALA A 52 -22.89 -1.83 18.06
CA ALA A 52 -21.84 -0.91 17.62
C ALA A 52 -20.43 -1.49 17.87
N ALA A 53 -20.18 -2.12 19.02
CA ALA A 53 -18.92 -2.77 19.32
C ALA A 53 -18.66 -3.98 18.38
N ALA A 54 -19.68 -4.79 18.11
CA ALA A 54 -19.60 -5.90 17.16
C ALA A 54 -19.36 -5.41 15.72
N GLN A 55 -19.98 -4.31 15.30
CA GLN A 55 -19.70 -3.69 14.01
C GLN A 55 -18.28 -3.13 13.92
N LYS A 56 -17.78 -2.49 14.99
CA LYS A 56 -16.39 -2.02 15.06
C LYS A 56 -15.39 -3.19 14.97
N ALA A 57 -15.67 -4.30 15.67
CA ALA A 57 -14.86 -5.51 15.57
C ALA A 57 -14.88 -6.12 14.15
N LYS A 58 -16.05 -6.13 13.49
CA LYS A 58 -16.16 -6.55 12.07
C LYS A 58 -15.41 -5.62 11.11
N ALA A 59 -15.38 -4.32 11.40
CA ALA A 59 -14.62 -3.36 10.59
C ALA A 59 -13.10 -3.61 10.68
N VAL A 60 -12.59 -4.02 11.85
CA VAL A 60 -11.19 -4.46 12.03
C VAL A 60 -10.89 -5.67 11.13
N ILE A 61 -11.81 -6.64 11.05
CA ILE A 61 -11.67 -7.83 10.18
C ILE A 61 -11.63 -7.43 8.69
N GLN A 62 -12.43 -6.45 8.28
CA GLN A 62 -12.51 -6.00 6.89
C GLN A 62 -11.36 -5.11 6.44
N LEU A 63 -10.60 -4.49 7.35
CA LEU A 63 -9.46 -3.67 6.98
C LEU A 63 -8.30 -4.54 6.43
N GLY A 64 -8.08 -5.73 7.02
CA GLY A 64 -7.03 -6.68 6.62
C GLY A 64 -7.20 -7.38 5.26
N THR A 65 -7.71 -6.71 4.22
CA THR A 65 -7.95 -7.30 2.91
C THR A 65 -6.67 -7.65 2.16
N ALA A 66 -6.74 -8.77 1.43
CA ALA A 66 -5.68 -9.42 0.66
C ALA A 66 -4.90 -8.60 -0.40
N PRO A 67 -5.43 -7.53 -1.06
CA PRO A 67 -4.74 -6.96 -2.21
C PRO A 67 -3.44 -6.22 -1.86
N ALA A 68 -3.38 -5.53 -0.72
CA ALA A 68 -2.15 -4.85 -0.28
C ALA A 68 -1.04 -5.87 0.06
N PHE A 69 -1.41 -6.99 0.66
CA PHE A 69 -0.47 -8.06 1.05
C PHE A 69 0.06 -8.83 -0.15
N ALA A 70 -0.80 -9.12 -1.14
CA ALA A 70 -0.39 -9.74 -2.39
C ALA A 70 0.62 -8.86 -3.15
N ALA A 71 0.41 -7.53 -3.14
CA ALA A 71 1.35 -6.58 -3.74
C ALA A 71 2.71 -6.60 -3.03
N ALA A 72 2.75 -6.59 -1.69
CA ALA A 72 4.01 -6.66 -0.93
C ALA A 72 4.80 -7.95 -1.21
N ALA A 73 4.12 -9.10 -1.27
CA ALA A 73 4.76 -10.39 -1.55
C ALA A 73 5.39 -10.45 -2.95
N ALA A 74 4.84 -9.72 -3.93
CA ALA A 74 5.37 -9.66 -5.28
C ALA A 74 6.66 -8.80 -5.41
N VAL A 75 6.93 -7.91 -4.46
CA VAL A 75 8.10 -7.01 -4.53
C VAL A 75 9.41 -7.75 -4.21
N ALA A 76 9.39 -8.68 -3.24
CA ALA A 76 10.60 -9.34 -2.74
C ALA A 76 11.36 -10.14 -3.81
N PRO A 77 10.72 -10.96 -4.67
CA PRO A 77 11.40 -11.62 -5.79
C PRO A 77 11.97 -10.63 -6.81
N GLY A 78 11.27 -9.51 -7.04
CA GLY A 78 11.69 -8.49 -8.00
C GLY A 78 12.99 -7.79 -7.62
N LEU A 79 13.21 -7.56 -6.32
CA LEU A 79 14.46 -6.96 -5.81
C LEU A 79 15.68 -7.88 -6.00
N ALA A 80 15.52 -9.20 -5.83
CA ALA A 80 16.61 -10.16 -6.02
C ALA A 80 16.97 -10.38 -7.50
N ALA A 81 15.99 -10.27 -8.39
CA ALA A 81 16.19 -10.46 -9.84
C ALA A 81 16.69 -9.21 -10.57
N ALA A 82 16.63 -8.02 -9.95
CA ALA A 82 17.07 -6.76 -10.53
C ALA A 82 18.60 -6.59 -10.44
N SER A 83 19.37 -7.48 -11.07
CA SER A 83 20.84 -7.41 -11.11
C SER A 83 21.40 -6.42 -12.14
N VAL A 84 20.56 -5.97 -13.08
CA VAL A 84 20.92 -5.00 -14.12
C VAL A 84 20.20 -3.68 -13.82
N ASP A 85 20.95 -2.56 -13.81
CA ASP A 85 20.38 -1.23 -13.63
C ASP A 85 19.28 -1.01 -14.67
N THR A 86 18.05 -1.00 -14.19
CA THR A 86 16.85 -0.85 -14.99
C THR A 86 16.15 0.41 -14.52
N TYR A 87 15.77 1.26 -15.46
CA TYR A 87 14.98 2.45 -15.16
C TYR A 87 13.59 2.32 -15.77
N VAL A 88 12.61 2.95 -15.13
CA VAL A 88 11.23 3.02 -15.61
C VAL A 88 10.88 4.49 -15.81
N VAL A 89 10.51 4.83 -17.05
CA VAL A 89 9.94 6.14 -17.39
C VAL A 89 8.42 6.04 -17.29
N THR A 90 7.84 6.87 -16.45
CA THR A 90 6.38 6.97 -16.26
C THR A 90 5.92 8.42 -16.36
N THR A 91 4.64 8.63 -16.67
CA THR A 91 3.98 9.92 -16.50
C THR A 91 2.76 9.79 -15.59
N LYS A 92 2.47 10.82 -14.80
CA LYS A 92 1.28 10.89 -13.92
C LYS A 92 0.20 11.88 -14.43
N GLY A 93 0.38 12.43 -15.63
CA GLY A 93 -0.47 13.48 -16.19
C GLY A 93 -1.39 13.03 -17.33
N LYS A 94 -2.21 13.97 -17.81
CA LYS A 94 -3.03 13.82 -19.03
C LYS A 94 -2.19 13.85 -20.32
N ASP A 95 -0.90 14.12 -20.20
CA ASP A 95 0.09 14.13 -21.28
C ASP A 95 0.51 12.71 -21.72
N GLY A 96 0.03 11.66 -21.05
CA GLY A 96 0.30 10.27 -21.41
C GLY A 96 -0.18 9.87 -22.81
N ASP A 97 -1.13 10.60 -23.40
CA ASP A 97 -1.61 10.36 -24.76
C ASP A 97 -0.74 11.01 -25.84
N GLU A 98 0.14 11.95 -25.47
CA GLU A 98 1.07 12.60 -26.41
C GLU A 98 2.03 11.54 -26.99
N VAL A 99 2.15 11.51 -28.32
CA VAL A 99 2.96 10.51 -29.04
C VAL A 99 4.39 10.45 -28.51
N VAL A 100 5.02 11.60 -28.28
CA VAL A 100 6.39 11.66 -27.75
C VAL A 100 6.48 11.07 -26.34
N ILE A 101 5.50 11.35 -25.47
CA ILE A 101 5.48 10.80 -24.11
C ILE A 101 5.33 9.28 -24.16
N ARG A 102 4.41 8.76 -24.99
CA ARG A 102 4.25 7.31 -25.21
C ARG A 102 5.52 6.65 -25.72
N THR A 103 6.23 7.32 -26.63
CA THR A 103 7.52 6.86 -27.15
C THR A 103 8.57 6.77 -26.04
N LEU A 104 8.59 7.70 -25.09
CA LEU A 104 9.57 7.71 -23.99
C LEU A 104 9.15 6.85 -22.78
N THR A 105 7.86 6.63 -22.53
CA THR A 105 7.42 5.81 -21.39
C THR A 105 7.73 4.34 -21.60
N GLY A 106 8.27 3.67 -20.58
CA GLY A 106 8.59 2.24 -20.61
C GLY A 106 9.79 1.88 -19.73
N GLU A 107 10.22 0.62 -19.84
CA GLU A 107 11.39 0.10 -19.12
C GLU A 107 12.66 0.23 -19.97
N TYR A 108 13.73 0.69 -19.36
CA TYR A 108 15.04 0.91 -19.96
C TYR A 108 16.06 0.04 -19.25
N LYS A 109 16.74 -0.82 -20.00
CA LYS A 109 17.78 -1.71 -19.49
C LYS A 109 19.15 -1.21 -19.92
N GLU A 110 20.15 -1.39 -19.05
CA GLU A 110 21.54 -1.09 -19.39
C GLU A 110 21.95 -1.80 -20.69
N SER A 111 22.54 -1.04 -21.62
CA SER A 111 22.92 -1.55 -22.95
C SER A 111 24.35 -1.20 -23.35
N GLY A 112 25.08 -0.42 -22.55
CA GLY A 112 26.46 0.00 -22.85
C GLY A 112 26.94 1.17 -22.02
N SER A 113 27.95 1.90 -22.51
CA SER A 113 28.53 3.08 -21.87
C SER A 113 28.81 4.19 -22.89
N ASN A 114 28.64 5.44 -22.49
CA ASN A 114 28.92 6.65 -23.27
C ASN A 114 29.50 7.73 -22.35
N HIS A 115 30.59 8.37 -22.77
CA HIS A 115 31.32 9.36 -21.96
C HIS A 115 31.60 8.90 -20.52
N GLY A 116 31.95 7.63 -20.32
CA GLY A 116 32.26 7.05 -19.01
C GLY A 116 31.04 6.78 -18.11
N ARG A 117 29.82 6.82 -18.65
CA ARG A 117 28.58 6.56 -17.92
C ARG A 117 27.72 5.52 -18.62
N LYS A 118 26.88 4.83 -17.84
CA LYS A 118 25.96 3.82 -18.36
C LYS A 118 24.96 4.40 -19.36
N CYS A 119 24.66 3.61 -20.39
CA CYS A 119 23.61 3.88 -21.36
C CYS A 119 22.50 2.85 -21.22
N PHE A 120 21.29 3.27 -21.51
CA PHE A 120 20.12 2.42 -21.39
C PHE A 120 19.34 2.39 -22.70
N LYS A 121 18.82 1.23 -23.06
CA LYS A 121 17.95 1.03 -24.21
C LYS A 121 16.56 0.64 -23.72
N LYS A 122 15.53 1.25 -24.31
CA LYS A 122 14.14 0.87 -24.06
C LYS A 122 13.92 -0.58 -24.46
N GLY A 123 13.33 -1.38 -23.58
CA GLY A 123 12.89 -2.72 -23.92
C GLY A 123 11.79 -2.68 -24.98
N GLY A 124 11.87 -3.57 -25.97
CA GLY A 124 10.84 -3.69 -26.99
C GLY A 124 9.49 -4.06 -26.36
N VAL A 125 8.43 -3.36 -26.76
CA VAL A 125 7.06 -3.72 -26.38
C VAL A 125 6.61 -4.83 -27.32
N VAL A 126 6.50 -6.06 -26.79
CA VAL A 126 6.02 -7.21 -27.56
C VAL A 126 4.56 -6.96 -27.96
N GLY A 127 4.26 -6.92 -29.27
CA GLY A 127 2.90 -6.92 -29.81
C GLY A 127 2.32 -5.59 -30.28
N VAL A 128 3.09 -4.49 -30.31
CA VAL A 128 2.62 -3.18 -30.81
C VAL A 128 3.57 -2.64 -31.88
N GLY A 129 3.37 -3.05 -33.14
CA GLY A 129 4.05 -2.48 -34.31
C GLY A 129 5.58 -2.50 -34.29
N GLU A 130 6.19 -1.81 -35.26
CA GLU A 130 7.63 -1.57 -35.30
C GLU A 130 7.99 -0.61 -34.16
N ALA A 131 8.47 -1.16 -33.04
CA ALA A 131 8.82 -0.38 -31.86
C ALA A 131 10.02 0.52 -32.19
N VAL A 132 9.85 1.84 -32.02
CA VAL A 132 10.95 2.80 -32.15
C VAL A 132 11.97 2.51 -31.04
N ASP A 133 13.22 2.28 -31.44
CA ASP A 133 14.33 2.17 -30.51
C ASP A 133 14.55 3.53 -29.83
N VAL A 134 14.60 3.51 -28.50
CA VAL A 134 14.89 4.70 -27.71
C VAL A 134 16.08 4.41 -26.82
N PHE A 135 17.11 5.24 -26.96
CA PHE A 135 18.30 5.23 -26.13
C PHE A 135 18.24 6.39 -25.15
N PHE A 136 18.87 6.14 -24.02
CA PHE A 136 18.99 7.06 -22.94
C PHE A 136 20.45 7.11 -22.47
N ASN A 137 21.13 8.25 -22.67
CA ASN A 137 22.58 8.37 -22.50
C ASN A 137 23.02 9.76 -21.99
N TYR A 138 24.24 9.81 -21.44
CA TYR A 138 24.87 11.07 -21.01
C TYR A 138 25.72 11.67 -22.13
N TRP A 139 25.75 13.00 -22.22
CA TRP A 139 26.63 13.80 -23.06
C TRP A 139 27.42 14.77 -22.18
N ASP A 140 28.75 14.78 -22.33
CA ASP A 140 29.62 15.66 -21.55
C ASP A 140 29.68 17.08 -22.14
N ASN A 141 30.48 17.96 -21.53
CA ASN A 141 30.58 19.36 -21.92
C ASN A 141 31.51 19.62 -23.13
N ARG A 142 32.00 18.60 -23.85
CA ARG A 142 32.88 18.79 -25.01
C ARG A 142 32.22 19.55 -26.16
N GLY A 143 30.90 19.43 -26.29
CA GLY A 143 30.08 20.20 -27.23
C GLY A 143 29.72 21.60 -26.74
N GLY A 144 30.05 21.92 -25.50
CA GLY A 144 29.65 23.14 -24.78
C GLY A 144 28.61 22.87 -23.69
N PRO A 145 28.50 23.75 -22.68
CA PRO A 145 27.62 23.55 -21.51
C PRO A 145 26.13 23.38 -21.86
N ALA A 146 25.69 23.93 -22.99
CA ALA A 146 24.31 23.82 -23.45
C ALA A 146 23.91 22.38 -23.86
N PHE A 147 24.89 21.56 -24.26
CA PHE A 147 24.68 20.18 -24.70
C PHE A 147 24.98 19.16 -23.60
N GLU A 148 25.58 19.58 -22.50
CA GLU A 148 25.86 18.72 -21.36
C GLU A 148 24.56 18.24 -20.71
N GLY A 149 24.52 16.95 -20.37
CA GLY A 149 23.43 16.37 -19.60
C GLY A 149 22.98 15.03 -20.14
N TRP A 150 21.76 14.66 -19.78
CA TRP A 150 21.15 13.38 -20.10
C TRP A 150 20.13 13.54 -21.23
N TRP A 151 20.14 12.61 -22.18
CA TRP A 151 19.40 12.71 -23.45
C TRP A 151 18.61 11.46 -23.75
N PHE A 152 17.43 11.65 -24.35
CA PHE A 152 16.69 10.59 -25.05
C PHE A 152 16.80 10.79 -26.56
N GLY A 153 17.17 9.74 -27.29
CA GLY A 153 17.33 9.77 -28.75
C GLY A 153 17.14 8.42 -29.42
N ASP A 154 17.07 8.42 -30.75
CA ASP A 154 16.84 7.23 -31.58
C ASP A 154 18.00 6.23 -31.55
N LYS A 155 19.21 6.74 -31.35
CA LYS A 155 20.45 5.97 -31.25
C LYS A 155 21.47 6.68 -30.38
N LEU A 156 22.48 5.94 -29.93
CA LEU A 156 23.56 6.49 -29.14
C LEU A 156 24.37 7.51 -29.95
N GLY A 157 24.38 8.77 -29.50
CA GLY A 157 25.02 9.89 -30.22
C GLY A 157 24.35 10.27 -31.54
N GLY A 158 23.08 9.89 -31.73
CA GLY A 158 22.28 10.30 -32.86
C GLY A 158 21.96 11.80 -32.85
N THR A 159 21.58 12.33 -34.03
CA THR A 159 21.12 13.70 -34.17
C THR A 159 19.63 13.87 -33.85
N GLN A 160 18.88 12.76 -33.81
CA GLN A 160 17.45 12.79 -33.48
C GLN A 160 17.26 12.59 -31.98
N VAL A 161 16.90 13.67 -31.30
CA VAL A 161 16.71 13.73 -29.87
C VAL A 161 15.31 14.22 -29.52
N TRP A 162 14.71 13.65 -28.47
CA TRP A 162 13.34 13.97 -28.04
C TRP A 162 13.30 14.76 -26.74
N SER A 163 14.24 14.49 -25.83
CA SER A 163 14.22 15.02 -24.48
C SER A 163 15.62 15.21 -23.94
N HIS A 164 15.80 16.27 -23.14
CA HIS A 164 17.06 16.64 -22.50
C HIS A 164 16.83 17.04 -21.04
N CYS A 165 17.76 16.64 -20.18
CA CYS A 165 17.86 17.13 -18.82
C CYS A 165 19.29 17.58 -18.51
N THR A 166 19.44 18.85 -18.13
CA THR A 166 20.72 19.48 -17.76
C THR A 166 21.16 19.02 -16.37
N SER A 167 21.67 17.79 -16.27
CA SER A 167 22.22 17.24 -15.03
C SER A 167 23.55 16.54 -15.30
N ALA A 168 24.57 16.90 -14.54
CA ALA A 168 25.89 16.27 -14.60
C ALA A 168 26.04 15.06 -13.66
N GLY A 169 24.96 14.60 -13.00
CA GLY A 169 25.02 13.46 -12.06
C GLY A 169 25.36 12.13 -12.73
N LEU A 170 26.12 11.26 -12.04
CA LEU A 170 26.53 9.93 -12.53
C LEU A 170 25.34 9.02 -12.86
N THR A 171 24.24 9.21 -12.16
CA THR A 171 22.95 8.59 -12.41
C THR A 171 22.01 9.58 -13.07
N PRO A 172 21.05 9.07 -13.85
CA PRO A 172 20.11 9.93 -14.54
C PRO A 172 19.14 10.61 -13.57
N PRO A 173 18.77 11.88 -13.83
CA PRO A 173 17.88 12.63 -12.97
C PRO A 173 16.46 12.09 -13.05
N SER A 174 15.77 12.04 -11.91
CA SER A 174 14.39 11.54 -11.85
C SER A 174 13.36 12.49 -12.45
N THR A 175 13.66 13.78 -12.51
CA THR A 175 12.80 14.86 -13.00
C THR A 175 13.63 15.91 -13.75
N GLY A 176 12.97 16.92 -14.35
CA GLY A 176 13.67 18.00 -15.05
C GLY A 176 13.80 17.79 -16.57
N TRP A 177 13.07 16.83 -17.13
CA TRP A 177 13.08 16.50 -18.55
C TRP A 177 12.33 17.54 -19.39
N LYS A 178 12.98 18.12 -20.39
CA LYS A 178 12.36 19.02 -21.37
C LYS A 178 11.82 18.23 -22.56
N ILE A 179 10.57 18.47 -22.96
CA ILE A 179 9.98 17.85 -24.16
C ILE A 179 9.20 18.91 -24.95
N PRO A 180 9.62 19.23 -26.20
CA PRO A 180 10.86 18.78 -26.88
C PRO A 180 12.13 19.16 -26.09
N TRP A 181 13.29 18.67 -26.50
CA TRP A 181 14.55 18.84 -25.74
C TRP A 181 14.92 20.32 -25.45
N ASP A 182 14.49 21.25 -26.29
CA ASP A 182 14.62 22.71 -26.16
C ASP A 182 13.38 23.39 -25.57
N GLY A 183 12.34 22.62 -25.27
CA GLY A 183 11.06 23.08 -24.77
C GLY A 183 11.00 23.25 -23.25
N SER A 184 9.76 23.22 -22.74
CA SER A 184 9.50 23.34 -21.30
C SER A 184 9.72 22.02 -20.57
N VAL A 185 10.11 22.13 -19.30
CA VAL A 185 10.23 20.97 -18.40
C VAL A 185 8.87 20.33 -18.17
N ARG A 186 8.76 19.03 -18.47
CA ARG A 186 7.59 18.19 -18.20
C ARG A 186 7.63 17.67 -16.77
N ARG A 187 6.87 18.31 -15.88
CA ARG A 187 6.84 17.96 -14.44
C ARG A 187 6.26 16.58 -14.14
N ASN A 188 5.40 16.07 -15.02
CA ASN A 188 4.74 14.78 -14.83
C ASN A 188 5.59 13.59 -15.25
N LEU A 189 6.63 13.81 -16.07
CA LEU A 189 7.53 12.76 -16.53
C LEU A 189 8.55 12.45 -15.44
N THR A 190 8.53 11.21 -14.96
CA THR A 190 9.42 10.72 -13.91
C THR A 190 10.21 9.52 -14.39
N LEU A 191 11.51 9.55 -14.14
CA LEU A 191 12.44 8.44 -14.36
C LEU A 191 12.85 7.88 -13.00
N THR A 192 12.58 6.61 -12.75
CA THR A 192 12.90 5.98 -11.46
C THR A 192 13.72 4.72 -11.68
N ASN A 193 14.77 4.52 -10.89
CA ASN A 193 15.45 3.23 -10.86
C ASN A 193 14.46 2.17 -10.37
N LYS A 194 14.37 1.03 -11.06
CA LYS A 194 13.39 -0.03 -10.77
C LYS A 194 13.56 -0.60 -9.36
N VAL A 195 14.79 -0.73 -8.88
CA VAL A 195 15.08 -1.16 -7.51
C VAL A 195 14.54 -0.15 -6.49
N ASP A 196 14.80 1.14 -6.72
CA ASP A 196 14.29 2.20 -5.86
C ASP A 196 12.77 2.29 -5.89
N GLN A 197 12.16 2.13 -7.06
CA GLN A 197 10.70 2.08 -7.21
C GLN A 197 10.10 0.94 -6.38
N LEU A 198 10.61 -0.27 -6.55
CA LEU A 198 10.17 -1.44 -5.78
C LEU A 198 10.34 -1.22 -4.26
N LYS A 199 11.47 -0.64 -3.84
CA LYS A 199 11.70 -0.31 -2.43
C LYS A 199 10.70 0.71 -1.90
N ASN A 200 10.43 1.78 -2.66
CA ASN A 200 9.46 2.81 -2.28
C ASN A 200 8.04 2.27 -2.24
N ASP A 201 7.66 1.42 -3.19
CA ASP A 201 6.35 0.76 -3.23
C ASP A 201 6.18 -0.17 -2.02
N ALA A 202 7.18 -1.00 -1.71
CA ALA A 202 7.18 -1.81 -0.50
C ALA A 202 7.04 -0.95 0.77
N GLN A 203 7.83 0.12 0.90
CA GLN A 203 7.78 1.01 2.05
C GLN A 203 6.41 1.69 2.20
N SER A 204 5.79 2.10 1.08
CA SER A 204 4.43 2.66 1.09
C SER A 204 3.41 1.64 1.55
N ILE A 205 3.52 0.38 1.09
CA ILE A 205 2.63 -0.70 1.52
C ILE A 205 2.78 -0.94 3.03
N PHE A 206 4.02 -1.02 3.55
CA PHE A 206 4.26 -1.18 4.99
C PHE A 206 3.70 -0.02 5.82
N LYS A 207 3.85 1.22 5.35
CA LYS A 207 3.29 2.39 6.03
C LYS A 207 1.77 2.30 6.13
N ASN A 208 1.10 1.89 5.07
CA ASN A 208 -0.36 1.72 5.04
C ASN A 208 -0.79 0.62 6.02
N ILE A 209 -0.13 -0.55 5.98
CA ILE A 209 -0.40 -1.66 6.89
C ILE A 209 -0.16 -1.25 8.35
N GLY A 210 0.94 -0.53 8.63
CA GLY A 210 1.24 -0.04 9.98
C GLY A 210 0.16 0.91 10.50
N THR A 211 -0.36 1.79 9.65
CA THR A 211 -1.48 2.70 9.99
C THR A 211 -2.73 1.89 10.30
N GLU A 212 -3.08 0.95 9.43
CA GLU A 212 -4.25 0.08 9.59
C GLU A 212 -4.21 -0.81 10.84
N VAL A 213 -3.06 -1.41 11.14
CA VAL A 213 -2.87 -2.18 12.36
C VAL A 213 -2.93 -1.27 13.59
N SER A 214 -2.35 -0.08 13.53
CA SER A 214 -2.44 0.92 14.61
C SER A 214 -3.90 1.33 14.88
N ASP A 215 -4.67 1.62 13.84
CA ASP A 215 -6.09 1.96 13.94
C ASP A 215 -6.89 0.78 14.52
N SER A 216 -6.63 -0.42 14.01
CA SER A 216 -7.27 -1.66 14.47
C SER A 216 -6.98 -1.93 15.95
N THR A 217 -5.73 -1.74 16.40
CA THR A 217 -5.36 -1.91 17.82
C THR A 217 -6.00 -0.84 18.71
N THR A 218 -6.19 0.38 18.22
CA THR A 218 -6.90 1.45 18.95
C THR A 218 -8.37 1.09 19.13
N VAL A 219 -9.03 0.62 18.07
CA VAL A 219 -10.41 0.13 18.13
C VAL A 219 -10.52 -1.05 19.09
N ALA A 220 -9.62 -2.02 18.99
CA ALA A 220 -9.59 -3.20 19.85
C ALA A 220 -9.44 -2.86 21.34
N LYS A 221 -8.57 -1.91 21.69
CA LYS A 221 -8.44 -1.39 23.07
C LYS A 221 -9.75 -0.77 23.56
N SER A 222 -10.39 0.07 22.73
CA SER A 222 -11.68 0.66 23.08
C SER A 222 -12.78 -0.39 23.31
N VAL A 223 -12.81 -1.44 22.49
CA VAL A 223 -13.77 -2.56 22.65
C VAL A 223 -13.48 -3.35 23.93
N LEU A 224 -12.21 -3.59 24.25
CA LEU A 224 -11.82 -4.23 25.50
C LEU A 224 -12.25 -3.41 26.73
N ASP A 225 -12.08 -2.08 26.68
CA ASP A 225 -12.50 -1.19 27.77
C ASP A 225 -14.02 -1.10 27.89
N GLU A 226 -14.77 -1.17 26.78
CA GLU A 226 -16.23 -1.31 26.80
C GLU A 226 -16.68 -2.63 27.42
N ALA A 227 -16.02 -3.75 27.09
CA ALA A 227 -16.33 -5.05 27.68
C ALA A 227 -16.08 -5.05 29.19
N LYS A 228 -15.00 -4.42 29.67
CA LYS A 228 -14.72 -4.23 31.10
C LYS A 228 -15.81 -3.40 31.79
N ARG A 229 -16.23 -2.29 31.18
CA ARG A 229 -17.33 -1.47 31.70
C ARG A 229 -18.66 -2.23 31.74
N THR A 230 -18.94 -3.03 30.70
CA THR A 230 -20.13 -3.88 30.62
C THR A 230 -20.11 -4.97 31.70
N ALA A 231 -18.95 -5.58 31.97
CA ALA A 231 -18.82 -6.56 33.04
C ALA A 231 -19.07 -5.96 34.44
N GLY A 232 -18.81 -4.66 34.63
CA GLY A 232 -19.04 -3.96 35.89
C GLY A 232 -18.24 -4.58 37.04
N TYR A 233 -18.92 -4.88 38.15
CA TYR A 233 -18.32 -5.55 39.31
C TYR A 233 -18.25 -7.08 39.21
N TYR A 234 -18.48 -7.64 38.02
CA TYR A 234 -18.50 -9.09 37.79
C TYR A 234 -19.53 -9.86 38.65
N SER A 235 -20.62 -9.18 39.04
CA SER A 235 -21.65 -9.76 39.94
C SER A 235 -22.93 -10.16 39.21
N ASN A 236 -23.24 -9.54 38.06
CA ASN A 236 -24.47 -9.79 37.32
C ASN A 236 -24.21 -10.78 36.15
N PRO A 237 -24.92 -11.92 36.08
CA PRO A 237 -24.71 -12.92 35.02
C PRO A 237 -25.04 -12.38 33.62
N GLU A 238 -26.03 -11.50 33.48
CA GLU A 238 -26.40 -10.89 32.20
C GLU A 238 -25.30 -9.97 31.68
N SER A 239 -24.72 -9.14 32.56
CA SER A 239 -23.65 -8.20 32.20
C SER A 239 -22.36 -8.93 31.81
N LEU A 240 -22.06 -10.05 32.47
CA LEU A 240 -20.96 -10.95 32.13
C LEU A 240 -21.17 -11.64 30.78
N LYS A 241 -22.39 -12.11 30.49
CA LYS A 241 -22.74 -12.69 29.18
C LYS A 241 -22.59 -11.65 28.06
N ALA A 242 -23.02 -10.41 28.30
CA ALA A 242 -22.85 -9.30 27.36
C ALA A 242 -21.36 -8.98 27.10
N ALA A 243 -20.53 -8.92 28.15
CA ALA A 243 -19.09 -8.72 28.00
C ALA A 243 -18.42 -9.87 27.20
N GLU A 244 -18.79 -11.12 27.46
CA GLU A 244 -18.30 -12.29 26.72
C GLU A 244 -18.66 -12.21 25.22
N GLN A 245 -19.88 -11.76 24.89
CA GLN A 245 -20.31 -11.57 23.51
C GLN A 245 -19.52 -10.48 22.77
N ILE A 246 -18.98 -9.48 23.49
CA ILE A 246 -18.11 -8.44 22.91
C ILE A 246 -16.69 -8.97 22.68
N LEU A 247 -16.15 -9.73 23.62
CA LEU A 247 -14.74 -10.18 23.59
C LEU A 247 -14.46 -11.29 22.57
N ASN A 248 -15.40 -12.21 22.33
CA ASN A 248 -15.16 -13.34 21.41
C ASN A 248 -14.87 -12.88 19.96
N PRO A 249 -15.68 -12.02 19.32
CA PRO A 249 -15.38 -11.52 17.97
C PRO A 249 -14.06 -10.74 17.89
N LEU A 250 -13.71 -10.02 18.96
CA LEU A 250 -12.46 -9.28 19.04
C LEU A 250 -11.24 -10.22 18.99
N LEU A 251 -11.27 -11.34 19.71
CA LEU A 251 -10.19 -12.34 19.68
C LEU A 251 -10.02 -12.95 18.28
N THR A 252 -11.12 -13.28 17.61
CA THR A 252 -11.07 -13.79 16.23
C THR A 252 -10.39 -12.78 15.29
N ALA A 253 -10.79 -11.51 15.36
CA ALA A 253 -10.22 -10.45 14.53
C ALA A 253 -8.72 -10.23 14.78
N LEU A 254 -8.29 -10.24 16.05
CA LEU A 254 -6.87 -10.10 16.40
C LEU A 254 -6.05 -11.32 15.97
N ALA A 255 -6.61 -12.53 16.07
CA ALA A 255 -5.95 -13.75 15.61
C ALA A 255 -5.74 -13.76 14.09
N GLU A 256 -6.73 -13.29 13.31
CA GLU A 256 -6.61 -13.11 11.87
C GLU A 256 -5.54 -12.07 11.51
N THR A 257 -5.55 -10.93 12.20
CA THR A 257 -4.51 -9.90 12.03
C THR A 257 -3.11 -10.47 12.30
N MET A 258 -2.96 -11.24 13.38
CA MET A 258 -1.69 -11.89 13.72
C MET A 258 -1.26 -12.93 12.67
N LYS A 259 -2.21 -13.69 12.12
CA LYS A 259 -1.95 -14.63 11.01
C LYS A 259 -1.42 -13.89 9.77
N THR A 260 -2.04 -12.77 9.41
CA THR A 260 -1.59 -11.93 8.28
C THR A 260 -0.20 -11.36 8.52
N LEU A 261 0.09 -10.88 9.74
CA LEU A 261 1.41 -10.41 10.11
C LEU A 261 2.48 -11.51 10.05
N ASN A 262 2.13 -12.76 10.41
CA ASN A 262 3.03 -13.90 10.27
C ASN A 262 3.33 -14.25 8.80
N GLU A 263 2.35 -14.16 7.91
CA GLU A 263 2.56 -14.44 6.49
C GLU A 263 3.48 -13.40 5.85
N MET A 264 3.26 -12.11 6.12
CA MET A 264 4.17 -11.05 5.66
C MET A 264 5.59 -11.21 6.16
N GLN A 265 5.78 -11.72 7.38
CA GLN A 265 7.11 -11.90 7.94
C GLN A 265 7.97 -12.82 7.07
N ARG A 266 7.36 -13.77 6.35
CA ARG A 266 8.08 -14.72 5.49
C ARG A 266 8.70 -14.06 4.27
N THR A 267 8.10 -12.99 3.77
CA THR A 267 8.53 -12.29 2.54
C THR A 267 9.23 -10.96 2.83
N THR A 268 9.19 -10.50 4.09
CA THR A 268 9.75 -9.21 4.50
C THR A 268 11.16 -9.37 5.06
N SER A 269 12.08 -8.49 4.67
CA SER A 269 13.45 -8.45 5.17
C SER A 269 13.87 -7.04 5.59
N GLY A 270 15.05 -6.94 6.20
CA GLY A 270 15.68 -5.64 6.54
C GLY A 270 14.91 -4.82 7.58
N GLU A 271 14.79 -3.52 7.35
CA GLU A 271 14.13 -2.58 8.27
C GLU A 271 12.63 -2.80 8.37
N ALA A 272 11.97 -3.14 7.25
CA ALA A 272 10.55 -3.45 7.23
C ALA A 272 10.19 -4.64 8.15
N LEU A 273 11.09 -5.62 8.26
CA LEU A 273 10.91 -6.76 9.16
C LEU A 273 10.90 -6.32 10.63
N ARG A 274 11.76 -5.36 11.01
CA ARG A 274 11.79 -4.81 12.38
C ARG A 274 10.50 -4.07 12.71
N GLN A 275 9.99 -3.27 11.77
CA GLN A 275 8.70 -2.58 11.94
C GLN A 275 7.56 -3.59 12.10
N LEU A 276 7.53 -4.62 11.25
CA LEU A 276 6.54 -5.69 11.32
C LEU A 276 6.58 -6.45 12.65
N GLN A 277 7.77 -6.73 13.19
CA GLN A 277 7.94 -7.36 14.50
C GLN A 277 7.35 -6.50 15.64
N GLY A 278 7.50 -5.17 15.57
CA GLY A 278 6.88 -4.25 16.53
C GLY A 278 5.34 -4.24 16.45
N LEU A 279 4.78 -4.35 15.24
CA LEU A 279 3.33 -4.49 15.07
C LEU A 279 2.83 -5.83 15.64
N LYS A 280 3.55 -6.92 15.38
CA LYS A 280 3.23 -8.25 15.92
C LYS A 280 3.22 -8.29 17.44
N SER A 281 4.24 -7.72 18.10
CA SER A 281 4.30 -7.70 19.56
C SER A 281 3.13 -6.91 20.16
N THR A 282 2.74 -5.80 19.52
CA THR A 282 1.57 -5.00 19.93
C THR A 282 0.28 -5.79 19.83
N VAL A 283 0.03 -6.47 18.70
CA VAL A 283 -1.16 -7.30 18.50
C VAL A 283 -1.18 -8.49 19.47
N GLN A 284 -0.04 -9.15 19.67
CA GLN A 284 0.09 -10.28 20.59
C GLN A 284 -0.20 -9.88 22.04
N ALA A 285 0.33 -8.73 22.50
CA ALA A 285 0.03 -8.21 23.84
C ALA A 285 -1.47 -7.95 24.03
N LEU A 286 -2.15 -7.46 23.00
CA LEU A 286 -3.59 -7.21 23.03
C LEU A 286 -4.42 -8.50 23.05
N ILE A 287 -4.01 -9.53 22.29
CA ILE A 287 -4.59 -10.88 22.37
C ILE A 287 -4.46 -11.44 23.78
N SER A 288 -3.27 -11.36 24.38
CA SER A 288 -3.03 -11.82 25.76
C SER A 288 -3.92 -11.07 26.76
N SER A 289 -4.01 -9.74 26.66
CA SER A 289 -4.87 -8.94 27.54
C SER A 289 -6.36 -9.31 27.40
N THR A 290 -6.82 -9.53 26.16
CA THR A 290 -8.21 -9.90 25.86
C THR A 290 -8.54 -11.30 26.41
N ASN A 291 -7.62 -12.25 26.27
CA ASN A 291 -7.77 -13.60 26.84
C ASN A 291 -7.85 -13.59 28.38
N VAL A 292 -7.03 -12.76 29.04
CA VAL A 292 -7.07 -12.59 30.51
C VAL A 292 -8.45 -12.08 30.94
N GLU A 293 -8.97 -11.05 30.28
CA GLU A 293 -10.30 -10.52 30.61
C GLU A 293 -11.43 -11.52 30.32
N LEU A 294 -11.37 -12.22 29.18
CA LEU A 294 -12.34 -13.25 28.85
C LEU A 294 -12.35 -14.39 29.89
N SER A 295 -11.17 -14.79 30.39
CA SER A 295 -11.06 -15.78 31.46
C SER A 295 -11.72 -15.29 32.76
N LYS A 296 -11.47 -14.04 33.17
CA LYS A 296 -12.13 -13.43 34.34
C LYS A 296 -13.66 -13.40 34.20
N VAL A 297 -14.15 -13.00 33.04
CA VAL A 297 -15.59 -12.95 32.73
C VAL A 297 -16.21 -14.35 32.85
N ARG A 298 -15.59 -15.37 32.25
CA ARG A 298 -16.08 -16.76 32.28
C ARG A 298 -16.09 -17.34 33.69
N THR A 299 -15.02 -17.15 34.46
CA THR A 299 -14.96 -17.64 35.85
C THR A 299 -16.00 -16.95 36.74
N SER A 300 -16.19 -15.64 36.57
CA SER A 300 -17.18 -14.89 37.35
C SER A 300 -18.61 -15.30 36.97
N LYS A 301 -18.85 -15.56 35.68
CA LYS A 301 -20.15 -16.02 35.18
C LYS A 301 -20.51 -17.38 35.75
N ALA A 302 -19.57 -18.32 35.72
CA ALA A 302 -19.77 -19.64 36.33
C ALA A 302 -20.10 -19.53 37.83
N LYS A 303 -19.45 -18.61 38.58
CA LYS A 303 -19.76 -18.36 39.99
C LYS A 303 -21.15 -17.76 40.19
N ALA A 304 -21.53 -16.78 39.37
CA ALA A 304 -22.86 -16.16 39.43
C ALA A 304 -23.97 -17.19 39.13
N ASP A 305 -23.80 -18.00 38.09
CA ASP A 305 -24.75 -19.06 37.71
C ASP A 305 -24.89 -20.11 38.84
N THR A 306 -23.79 -20.48 39.52
CA THR A 306 -23.85 -21.38 40.69
C THR A 306 -24.58 -20.72 41.87
N SER A 307 -24.29 -19.44 42.16
CA SER A 307 -24.95 -18.70 43.24
C SER A 307 -26.46 -18.57 43.02
N GLU A 308 -26.88 -18.29 41.78
CA GLU A 308 -28.30 -18.19 41.42
C GLU A 308 -29.03 -19.52 41.58
N LYS A 309 -28.38 -20.64 41.20
CA LYS A 309 -28.93 -21.98 41.42
C LYS A 309 -29.10 -22.31 42.90
N ILE A 310 -28.12 -21.95 43.72
CA ILE A 310 -28.17 -22.15 45.18
C ILE A 310 -29.32 -21.33 45.78
N GLN A 311 -29.40 -20.04 45.42
CA GLN A 311 -30.47 -19.17 45.89
C GLN A 311 -31.87 -19.64 45.44
N ALA A 312 -31.98 -20.18 44.22
CA ALA A 312 -33.22 -20.75 43.71
C ALA A 312 -33.60 -22.08 44.37
N SER A 313 -32.65 -22.89 44.84
CA SER A 313 -32.96 -24.05 45.70
C SER A 313 -33.40 -23.60 47.09
N GLU A 314 -32.67 -22.68 47.72
CA GLU A 314 -33.00 -22.17 49.05
C GLU A 314 -34.39 -21.49 49.07
N SER A 315 -34.72 -20.73 48.03
CA SER A 315 -36.04 -20.10 47.90
C SER A 315 -37.16 -21.13 47.74
N ARG A 316 -36.90 -22.26 47.06
CA ARG A 316 -37.87 -23.37 46.95
C ARG A 316 -38.03 -24.09 48.28
N ASP A 317 -36.94 -24.36 48.98
CA ASP A 317 -36.98 -25.02 50.29
C ASP A 317 -37.70 -24.15 51.34
N MET A 318 -37.48 -22.83 51.31
CA MET A 318 -38.20 -21.88 52.16
C MET A 318 -39.68 -21.78 51.83
N ALA A 319 -40.06 -21.91 50.55
CA ALA A 319 -41.47 -21.94 50.17
C ALA A 319 -42.17 -23.21 50.71
N ILE A 320 -41.51 -24.37 50.62
CA ILE A 320 -42.01 -25.64 51.15
C ILE A 320 -42.13 -25.60 52.68
N PHE A 321 -41.20 -24.95 53.38
CA PHE A 321 -41.25 -24.86 54.85
C PHE A 321 -42.42 -24.00 55.37
N ASN A 322 -42.93 -23.07 54.57
CA ASN A 322 -44.02 -22.17 54.96
C ASN A 322 -45.43 -22.71 54.64
N GLU A 323 -45.54 -23.83 53.93
CA GLU A 323 -46.80 -24.56 53.66
C GLU A 323 -47.10 -25.59 54.76
#